data_AF-Q0JP02-F1
#
_entry.id   AF-Q0JP02-F1
#
_cell.length_a   1.000
_cell.length_b   1.000
_cell.length_c   1.000
_cell.angle_alpha   90.00
_cell.angle_beta   90.00
_cell.angle_gamma   90.00
#
_symmetry.space_group_name_H-M   'P 1'
#
loop_
_entity.id
_entity.type
_entity.pdbx_description
1 polymer ?
#
loop_
_entity_poly.entity_id
_entity_poly.type
_entity_poly.pdbx_seq_one_letter_code
_entity_poly.pdbx_strand_id
1 'polypeptide(L)'
;MQAAMPAAVTHDDLSLRKAQERRAARSSGRAAVALVSLSVLCGIVGFILCLAAEGSRSEASHYLMTVGGGGANAAANNGQVDVCFYNSSGRAPLAFAIGAFLMLAVAMFAEHAYMLLAVAAPDSSAAGLAVAEGHPRVPSDPARLTWQTCCLFFVTWICFGLAEVMLMVGIAVESGHVSDWRKPRAVCHRVRPGVFAAAGILGLITVVVGFVVYVTALQTNKLRAQHPVGGYYVGHGAPHPGMPPPPMPYGPHPHPHQPPPPAAAATAPSAPEITPAACQVQPSRAACVTKQCADAV
;
A
#
# COMPACT_ATOMS: atom_id res chain seq x y z
N MET A 1 10.20 39.55 24.07
CA MET A 1 10.76 38.71 22.99
C MET A 1 11.55 37.58 23.64
N GLN A 2 10.95 36.39 23.82
CA GLN A 2 11.71 35.20 24.24
C GLN A 2 12.42 34.65 23.01
N ALA A 3 13.74 34.80 22.98
CA ALA A 3 14.58 34.15 21.98
C ALA A 3 14.55 32.64 22.24
N ALA A 4 13.94 31.88 21.33
CA ALA A 4 14.06 30.43 21.33
C ALA A 4 15.54 30.08 21.10
N MET A 5 16.20 29.51 22.12
CA MET A 5 17.56 29.01 21.96
C MET A 5 17.56 27.88 20.92
N PRO A 6 18.53 27.83 19.99
CA PRO A 6 18.64 26.72 19.07
C PRO A 6 18.83 25.42 19.85
N ALA A 7 18.07 24.39 19.49
CA ALA A 7 18.18 23.07 20.09
C ALA A 7 19.64 22.59 20.04
N ALA A 8 20.16 22.14 21.18
CA ALA A 8 21.52 21.63 21.29
C ALA A 8 21.68 20.41 20.36
N VAL A 9 22.64 20.49 19.43
CA VAL A 9 23.00 19.37 18.54
C VAL A 9 23.60 18.27 19.41
N THR A 10 22.87 17.16 19.56
CA THR A 10 23.36 15.98 20.30
C THR A 10 24.21 15.11 19.38
N HIS A 11 25.13 14.32 19.94
CA HIS A 11 25.99 13.41 19.16
C HIS A 11 25.16 12.41 18.31
N ASP A 12 23.92 12.12 18.72
CA ASP A 12 22.98 11.27 17.98
C ASP A 12 22.50 11.89 16.66
N ASP A 13 22.45 13.22 16.56
CA ASP A 13 22.09 13.93 15.32
C ASP A 13 23.19 13.86 14.25
N LEU A 14 24.44 13.62 14.66
CA LEU A 14 25.60 13.51 13.78
C LEU A 14 25.89 12.07 13.32
N SER A 15 25.16 11.08 13.84
CA SER A 15 25.37 9.69 13.42
C SER A 15 25.13 9.54 11.91
N LEU A 16 26.12 9.04 11.17
CA LEU A 16 26.02 8.72 9.73
C LEU A 16 24.76 7.88 9.42
N ARG A 17 24.35 7.08 10.39
CA ARG A 17 23.11 6.30 10.39
C ARG A 17 21.87 7.18 10.21
N LYS A 18 21.70 8.25 10.99
CA LYS A 18 20.56 9.17 10.85
C LYS A 18 20.57 9.91 9.51
N ALA A 19 21.76 10.25 8.99
CA ALA A 19 21.90 10.81 7.64
C ALA A 19 21.53 9.78 6.55
N GLN A 20 21.93 8.52 6.71
CA GLN A 20 21.57 7.42 5.82
C GLN A 20 20.07 7.09 5.87
N GLU A 21 19.47 7.11 7.05
CA GLU A 21 18.02 6.95 7.26
C GLU A 21 17.25 8.10 6.61
N ARG A 22 17.70 9.36 6.75
CA ARG A 22 17.09 10.49 6.02
C ARG A 22 17.22 10.35 4.50
N ARG A 23 18.36 9.85 4.00
CA ARG A 23 18.53 9.55 2.57
C ARG A 23 17.61 8.42 2.11
N ALA A 24 17.49 7.36 2.89
CA ALA A 24 16.61 6.22 2.64
C ALA A 24 15.13 6.63 2.67
N ALA A 25 14.73 7.48 3.62
CA ALA A 25 13.39 8.04 3.70
C ALA A 25 13.09 8.99 2.52
N ARG A 26 14.08 9.77 2.09
CA ARG A 26 13.94 10.65 0.91
C ARG A 26 13.87 9.85 -0.39
N SER A 27 14.62 8.75 -0.50
CA SER A 27 14.54 7.86 -1.66
C SER A 27 13.23 7.06 -1.67
N SER A 28 12.76 6.58 -0.52
CA SER A 28 11.49 5.85 -0.41
C SER A 28 10.31 6.75 -0.74
N GLY A 29 10.30 8.02 -0.31
CA GLY A 29 9.26 8.98 -0.69
C GLY A 29 9.20 9.24 -2.19
N ARG A 30 10.36 9.38 -2.86
CA ARG A 30 10.43 9.53 -4.33
C ARG A 30 10.00 8.25 -5.05
N ALA A 31 10.43 7.09 -4.57
CA ALA A 31 10.03 5.79 -5.13
C ALA A 31 8.52 5.58 -4.98
N ALA A 32 7.93 5.91 -3.83
CA ALA A 32 6.49 5.82 -3.61
C ALA A 32 5.70 6.71 -4.59
N VAL A 33 6.09 7.98 -4.74
CA VAL A 33 5.46 8.89 -5.72
C VAL A 33 5.60 8.33 -7.14
N ALA A 34 6.77 7.80 -7.50
CA ALA A 34 7.01 7.23 -8.83
C ALA A 34 6.16 5.97 -9.08
N LEU A 35 6.06 5.06 -8.12
CA LEU A 35 5.24 3.84 -8.23
C LEU A 35 3.76 4.15 -8.35
N VAL A 36 3.26 5.09 -7.56
CA VAL A 36 1.85 5.51 -7.64
C VAL A 36 1.57 6.21 -8.96
N SER A 37 2.46 7.11 -9.41
CA SER A 37 2.31 7.79 -10.70
C SER A 37 2.34 6.80 -11.86
N LEU A 38 3.25 5.81 -11.82
CA LEU A 38 3.33 4.72 -12.79
C LEU A 38 2.05 3.89 -12.78
N SER A 39 1.56 3.51 -11.60
CA SER A 39 0.32 2.74 -11.45
C SER A 39 -0.89 3.46 -12.06
N VAL A 40 -1.06 4.75 -11.75
CA VAL A 40 -2.14 5.58 -12.31
C VAL A 40 -2.02 5.70 -13.83
N LEU A 41 -0.83 5.98 -14.35
CA LEU A 41 -0.61 6.10 -15.79
C LEU A 41 -0.88 4.78 -16.51
N CYS A 42 -0.34 3.67 -16.01
CA CYS A 42 -0.58 2.34 -16.54
C CYS A 42 -2.07 1.95 -16.46
N GLY A 43 -2.76 2.28 -15.37
CA GLY A 43 -4.21 2.06 -15.22
C GLY A 43 -5.03 2.82 -16.25
N ILE A 44 -4.75 4.11 -16.46
CA ILE A 44 -5.44 4.94 -17.46
C ILE A 44 -5.16 4.43 -18.88
N VAL A 45 -3.90 4.13 -19.22
CA VAL A 45 -3.53 3.59 -20.52
C VAL A 45 -4.16 2.22 -20.73
N GLY A 46 -4.15 1.35 -19.73
CA GLY A 46 -4.82 0.04 -19.74
C GLY A 46 -6.32 0.16 -19.99
N PHE A 47 -6.99 1.11 -19.31
CA PHE A 47 -8.40 1.40 -19.54
C PHE A 47 -8.68 1.87 -20.98
N ILE A 48 -7.87 2.78 -21.51
CA ILE A 48 -8.01 3.24 -22.90
C ILE A 48 -7.80 2.08 -23.89
N LEU A 49 -6.84 1.20 -23.62
CA LEU A 49 -6.60 0.00 -24.42
C LEU A 49 -7.78 -0.98 -24.35
N CYS A 50 -8.42 -1.14 -23.19
CA CYS A 50 -9.66 -1.91 -23.06
C CYS A 50 -10.79 -1.31 -23.91
N LEU A 51 -10.96 0.02 -23.91
CA LEU A 51 -11.94 0.70 -24.77
C LEU A 51 -11.60 0.56 -26.26
N ALA A 52 -10.32 0.64 -26.61
CA ALA A 52 -9.87 0.42 -27.98
C ALA A 52 -10.12 -1.04 -28.43
N ALA A 53 -9.91 -2.01 -27.54
CA ALA A 53 -10.25 -3.41 -27.79
C ALA A 53 -11.76 -3.60 -28.00
N GLU A 54 -12.59 -2.97 -27.16
CA GLU A 54 -14.05 -3.00 -27.30
C GLU A 54 -14.51 -2.39 -28.63
N GLY A 55 -13.95 -1.23 -29.01
CA GLY A 55 -14.28 -0.57 -30.28
C GLY A 55 -13.75 -1.26 -31.53
N SER A 56 -12.76 -2.14 -31.40
CA SER A 56 -12.16 -2.91 -32.51
C SER A 56 -12.52 -4.40 -32.52
N ARG A 57 -13.39 -4.83 -31.60
CA ARG A 57 -13.83 -6.24 -31.49
C ARG A 57 -14.34 -6.77 -32.82
N SER A 58 -14.09 -8.04 -33.09
CA SER A 58 -14.57 -8.64 -34.33
C SER A 58 -16.06 -8.94 -34.27
N GLU A 59 -16.79 -8.47 -35.28
CA GLU A 59 -18.18 -8.83 -35.52
C GLU A 59 -18.25 -10.03 -36.47
N ALA A 60 -19.32 -10.83 -36.39
CA ALA A 60 -19.54 -11.94 -37.30
C ALA A 60 -20.87 -11.76 -38.03
N SER A 61 -20.85 -12.07 -39.31
CA SER A 61 -22.00 -11.97 -40.19
C SER A 61 -22.41 -13.39 -40.60
N HIS A 62 -23.72 -13.65 -40.61
CA HIS A 62 -24.31 -14.95 -40.93
C HIS A 62 -24.91 -14.91 -42.34
N TYR A 63 -24.68 -15.97 -43.11
CA TYR A 63 -25.18 -16.12 -44.48
C TYR A 63 -25.70 -17.54 -44.67
N LEU A 64 -26.86 -17.66 -45.31
CA LEU A 64 -27.41 -18.94 -45.75
C LEU A 64 -26.73 -19.33 -47.07
N MET A 65 -25.91 -20.37 -47.04
CA MET A 65 -25.33 -20.95 -48.26
C MET A 65 -26.19 -22.12 -48.72
N THR A 66 -26.76 -22.02 -49.92
CA THR A 66 -27.42 -23.16 -50.57
C THR A 66 -26.33 -24.09 -51.10
N VAL A 67 -26.23 -25.30 -50.53
CA VAL A 67 -25.34 -26.34 -51.04
C VAL A 67 -25.95 -26.87 -52.33
N GLY A 68 -25.43 -26.41 -53.47
CA GLY A 68 -25.85 -26.82 -54.80
C GLY A 68 -25.47 -28.27 -55.11
N GLY A 69 -26.14 -29.22 -54.46
CA GLY A 69 -26.11 -30.64 -54.83
C GLY A 69 -27.17 -30.91 -55.88
N GLY A 70 -26.78 -30.93 -57.16
CA GLY A 70 -27.64 -31.19 -58.33
C GLY A 70 -28.17 -32.63 -58.44
N GLY A 71 -28.76 -33.18 -57.38
CA GLY A 71 -29.48 -34.45 -57.40
C GLY A 71 -30.98 -34.23 -57.23
N ALA A 72 -31.81 -34.89 -58.05
CA ALA A 72 -33.27 -34.78 -58.07
C ALA A 72 -33.99 -35.09 -56.74
N ASN A 73 -33.26 -35.57 -55.72
CA ASN A 73 -33.77 -35.86 -54.38
C ASN A 73 -33.36 -34.82 -53.31
N ALA A 74 -32.58 -33.78 -53.66
CA ALA A 74 -32.11 -32.75 -52.71
C ALA A 74 -33.13 -31.62 -52.48
N ALA A 75 -34.25 -31.61 -53.20
CA ALA A 75 -35.29 -30.58 -53.12
C ALA A 75 -36.23 -30.72 -51.91
N ALA A 76 -36.10 -31.77 -51.09
CA ALA A 76 -37.05 -32.08 -50.02
C ALA A 76 -36.63 -31.61 -48.61
N ASN A 77 -35.39 -31.16 -48.41
CA ASN A 77 -34.95 -30.49 -47.18
C ASN A 77 -34.12 -29.30 -47.64
N ASN A 78 -34.59 -28.07 -47.39
CA ASN A 78 -33.88 -26.84 -47.75
C ASN A 78 -32.39 -26.95 -47.39
N GLY A 79 -31.54 -27.25 -48.38
CA GLY A 79 -30.10 -27.51 -48.24
C GLY A 79 -29.29 -26.25 -47.96
N GLN A 80 -29.83 -25.36 -47.14
CA GLN A 80 -29.20 -24.13 -46.69
C GLN A 80 -28.40 -24.42 -45.44
N VAL A 81 -27.08 -24.25 -45.51
CA VAL A 81 -26.20 -24.28 -44.36
C VAL A 81 -25.99 -22.84 -43.90
N ASP A 82 -26.38 -22.53 -42.66
CA ASP A 82 -26.01 -21.26 -42.03
C ASP A 82 -24.52 -21.28 -41.75
N VAL A 83 -23.79 -20.38 -42.40
CA VAL A 83 -22.36 -20.20 -42.17
C VAL A 83 -22.11 -18.78 -41.73
N CYS A 84 -21.06 -18.62 -40.94
CA CYS A 84 -20.64 -17.33 -40.44
C CYS A 84 -19.21 -17.02 -40.88
N PHE A 85 -18.90 -15.73 -40.98
CA PHE A 85 -17.54 -15.24 -41.12
C PHE A 85 -17.34 -13.99 -40.28
N TYR A 86 -16.10 -13.65 -39.95
CA TYR A 86 -15.77 -12.45 -39.22
C TYR A 86 -15.64 -11.25 -40.18
N ASN A 87 -16.12 -10.07 -39.80
CA ASN A 87 -16.05 -8.87 -40.64
C ASN A 87 -14.66 -8.20 -40.58
N SER A 88 -13.89 -8.49 -39.54
CA SER A 88 -12.55 -7.95 -39.32
C SER A 88 -11.61 -9.03 -38.76
N SER A 89 -10.29 -8.79 -38.87
CA SER A 89 -9.30 -9.63 -38.20
C SER A 89 -9.27 -9.35 -36.70
N GLY A 90 -9.09 -10.38 -35.88
CA GLY A 90 -8.90 -10.22 -34.42
C GLY A 90 -7.58 -9.56 -34.02
N ARG A 91 -6.71 -9.17 -34.96
CA ARG A 91 -5.35 -8.63 -34.70
C ARG A 91 -5.36 -7.36 -33.86
N ALA A 92 -6.22 -6.40 -34.20
CA ALA A 92 -6.31 -5.12 -33.50
C ALA A 92 -6.83 -5.31 -32.06
N PRO A 93 -8.02 -5.90 -31.83
CA PRO A 93 -8.53 -6.09 -30.47
C PRO A 93 -7.61 -6.97 -29.63
N LEU A 94 -6.97 -7.99 -30.23
CA LEU A 94 -5.98 -8.82 -29.55
C LEU A 94 -4.74 -8.03 -29.10
N ALA A 95 -4.18 -7.17 -29.97
CA ALA A 95 -3.04 -6.34 -29.60
C ALA A 95 -3.39 -5.35 -28.48
N PHE A 96 -4.56 -4.73 -28.55
CA PHE A 96 -5.04 -3.84 -27.49
C PHE A 96 -5.30 -4.57 -26.18
N ALA A 97 -5.92 -5.75 -26.22
CA ALA A 97 -6.21 -6.56 -25.03
C ALA A 97 -4.93 -7.08 -24.35
N ILE A 98 -3.94 -7.54 -25.12
CA ILE A 98 -2.62 -7.92 -24.57
C ILE A 98 -1.91 -6.71 -23.95
N GLY A 99 -1.95 -5.55 -24.62
CA GLY A 99 -1.40 -4.31 -24.07
C GLY A 99 -2.10 -3.90 -22.77
N ALA A 100 -3.42 -4.01 -22.71
CA ALA A 100 -4.21 -3.72 -21.52
C ALA A 100 -3.87 -4.66 -20.37
N PHE A 101 -3.81 -5.98 -20.63
CA PHE A 101 -3.41 -7.02 -19.68
C PHE A 101 -2.07 -6.68 -19.02
N LEU A 102 -1.05 -6.37 -19.83
CA LEU A 102 0.28 -6.04 -19.31
C LEU A 102 0.29 -4.73 -18.52
N MET A 103 -0.42 -3.70 -19.00
CA MET A 103 -0.49 -2.41 -18.31
C MET A 103 -1.23 -2.50 -16.97
N LEU A 104 -2.34 -3.23 -16.90
CA LEU A 104 -3.07 -3.46 -15.65
C LEU A 104 -2.26 -4.30 -14.67
N ALA A 105 -1.56 -5.35 -15.14
CA ALA A 105 -0.65 -6.12 -14.31
C ALA A 105 0.48 -5.25 -13.72
N VAL A 106 1.12 -4.41 -14.54
CA VAL A 106 2.15 -3.46 -14.07
C VAL A 106 1.57 -2.47 -13.05
N ALA A 107 0.36 -1.95 -13.30
CA ALA A 107 -0.30 -1.04 -12.36
C ALA A 107 -0.57 -1.70 -11.00
N MET A 108 -1.02 -2.96 -11.03
CA MET A 108 -1.31 -3.76 -9.84
C MET A 108 -0.04 -4.07 -9.04
N PHE A 109 1.04 -4.49 -9.70
CA PHE A 109 2.33 -4.74 -9.05
C PHE A 109 2.93 -3.46 -8.48
N ALA A 110 2.79 -2.31 -9.17
CA ALA A 110 3.29 -1.03 -8.67
C ALA A 110 2.52 -0.57 -7.40
N GLU A 111 1.20 -0.77 -7.36
CA GLU A 111 0.37 -0.50 -6.19
C GLU A 111 0.77 -1.38 -5.00
N HIS A 112 0.91 -2.68 -5.22
CA HIS A 112 1.31 -3.64 -4.19
C HIS A 112 2.75 -3.43 -3.71
N ALA A 113 3.66 -3.09 -4.62
CA ALA A 113 5.03 -2.74 -4.27
C ALA A 113 5.08 -1.50 -3.37
N TYR A 114 4.24 -0.49 -3.65
CA TYR A 114 4.10 0.66 -2.75
C TYR A 114 3.58 0.24 -1.37
N MET A 115 2.54 -0.59 -1.28
CA MET A 115 2.03 -1.07 0.01
C MET A 115 3.09 -1.86 0.79
N LEU A 116 3.85 -2.72 0.12
CA LEU A 116 4.96 -3.45 0.73
C LEU A 116 6.07 -2.50 1.21
N LEU A 117 6.41 -1.46 0.44
CA LEU A 117 7.36 -0.43 0.86
C LEU A 117 6.84 0.38 2.05
N ALA A 118 5.53 0.65 2.10
CA ALA A 118 4.90 1.36 3.20
C ALA A 118 4.92 0.51 4.49
N VAL A 119 4.63 -0.78 4.41
CA VAL A 119 4.66 -1.72 5.55
C VAL A 119 6.08 -2.04 6.01
N ALA A 120 7.03 -2.16 5.08
CA ALA A 120 8.43 -2.44 5.40
C ALA A 120 9.16 -1.24 6.02
N ALA A 121 8.63 -0.02 5.90
CA ALA A 121 9.15 1.14 6.61
C ALA A 121 8.77 1.03 8.10
N PRO A 122 9.75 0.86 9.01
CA PRO A 122 9.51 0.57 10.43
C PRO A 122 8.74 1.67 11.18
N ASP A 123 8.65 2.88 10.61
CA ASP A 123 7.90 4.00 11.19
C ASP A 123 6.39 3.98 10.86
N SER A 124 5.97 3.17 9.87
CA SER A 124 4.58 3.12 9.38
C SER A 124 3.70 2.15 10.17
N SER A 125 4.27 1.05 10.66
CA SER A 125 3.57 0.04 11.46
C SER A 125 3.18 0.57 12.85
N ALA A 126 4.02 1.44 13.44
CA ALA A 126 3.66 2.18 14.66
C ALA A 126 2.67 3.34 14.40
N ALA A 127 2.61 3.86 13.18
CA ALA A 127 1.75 5.01 12.84
C ALA A 127 0.25 4.65 12.79
N GLY A 128 -0.09 3.45 12.31
CA GLY A 128 -1.47 2.97 12.31
C GLY A 128 -2.04 2.77 13.73
N LEU A 129 -1.18 2.41 14.69
CA LEU A 129 -1.53 2.28 16.10
C LEU A 129 -1.50 3.63 16.84
N ALA A 130 -0.53 4.51 16.57
CA ALA A 130 -0.41 5.80 17.25
C ALA A 130 -1.51 6.82 16.87
N VAL A 131 -2.09 6.75 15.67
CA VAL A 131 -3.24 7.60 15.29
C VAL A 131 -4.54 7.13 15.96
N ALA A 132 -4.68 5.84 16.26
CA ALA A 132 -5.81 5.32 17.03
C ALA A 132 -5.77 5.76 18.51
N GLU A 133 -4.57 5.93 19.07
CA GLU A 133 -4.38 6.26 20.49
C GLU A 133 -4.55 7.76 20.84
N GLY A 134 -4.49 8.66 19.84
CA GLY A 134 -4.20 10.08 20.09
C GLY A 134 -5.33 11.10 19.94
N HIS A 135 -6.56 10.73 19.55
CA HIS A 135 -7.64 11.70 19.33
C HIS A 135 -9.00 11.26 19.93
N PRO A 136 -9.53 11.95 20.96
CA PRO A 136 -10.78 11.58 21.65
C PRO A 136 -12.06 11.87 20.83
N ARG A 137 -11.96 12.07 19.51
CA ARG A 137 -13.09 12.42 18.63
C ARG A 137 -13.29 11.51 17.43
N VAL A 138 -12.52 10.43 17.29
CA VAL A 138 -12.80 9.39 16.31
C VAL A 138 -12.86 8.06 17.04
N PRO A 139 -14.04 7.42 17.23
CA PRO A 139 -14.13 6.07 17.77
C PRO A 139 -13.61 5.08 16.72
N SER A 140 -12.29 5.01 16.60
CA SER A 140 -11.61 4.10 15.69
C SER A 140 -11.15 2.92 16.51
N ASP A 141 -12.01 1.91 16.64
CA ASP A 141 -11.58 0.59 17.08
C ASP A 141 -10.46 0.13 16.12
N PRO A 142 -9.20 -0.03 16.57
CA PRO A 142 -8.10 -0.43 15.68
C PRO A 142 -8.42 -1.77 14.98
N ALA A 143 -9.28 -2.61 15.57
CA ALA A 143 -9.78 -3.82 14.93
C ALA A 143 -10.65 -3.52 13.69
N ARG A 144 -11.44 -2.44 13.68
CA ARG A 144 -12.24 -2.03 12.52
C ARG A 144 -11.36 -1.50 11.38
N LEU A 145 -10.31 -0.75 11.68
CA LEU A 145 -9.36 -0.22 10.69
C LEU A 145 -8.57 -1.35 10.01
N THR A 146 -8.06 -2.30 10.79
CA THR A 146 -7.33 -3.47 10.26
C THR A 146 -8.25 -4.35 9.44
N TRP A 147 -9.48 -4.61 9.92
CA TRP A 147 -10.51 -5.32 9.16
C TRP A 147 -10.85 -4.62 7.84
N GLN A 148 -11.09 -3.31 7.85
CA GLN A 148 -11.38 -2.53 6.64
C GLN A 148 -10.23 -2.59 5.62
N THR A 149 -8.99 -2.45 6.08
CA THR A 149 -7.80 -2.54 5.21
C THR A 149 -7.67 -3.93 4.60
N CYS A 150 -7.91 -4.97 5.40
CA CYS A 150 -7.93 -6.37 4.96
C CYS A 150 -9.03 -6.61 3.91
N CYS A 151 -10.25 -6.11 4.14
CA CYS A 151 -11.34 -6.20 3.18
C CYS A 151 -11.00 -5.48 1.87
N LEU A 152 -10.45 -4.26 1.92
CA LEU A 152 -10.06 -3.52 0.73
C LEU A 152 -8.98 -4.26 -0.06
N PHE A 153 -8.00 -4.85 0.62
CA PHE A 153 -6.98 -5.69 -0.01
C PHE A 153 -7.61 -6.88 -0.75
N PHE A 154 -8.50 -7.64 -0.11
CA PHE A 154 -9.16 -8.76 -0.79
C PHE A 154 -10.04 -8.30 -1.96
N VAL A 155 -10.77 -7.19 -1.80
CA VAL A 155 -11.62 -6.63 -2.86
C VAL A 155 -10.79 -6.20 -4.06
N THR A 156 -9.63 -5.56 -3.87
CA THR A 156 -8.77 -5.16 -5.00
C THR A 156 -8.24 -6.37 -5.76
N TRP A 157 -7.82 -7.44 -5.06
CA TRP A 157 -7.41 -8.70 -5.70
C TRP A 157 -8.54 -9.38 -6.47
N ILE A 158 -9.75 -9.42 -5.91
CA ILE A 158 -10.91 -10.01 -6.58
C ILE A 158 -11.28 -9.21 -7.84
N CYS A 159 -11.36 -7.89 -7.74
CA CYS A 159 -11.66 -7.03 -8.88
C CYS A 159 -10.61 -7.17 -9.99
N PHE A 160 -9.33 -7.23 -9.63
CA PHE A 160 -8.25 -7.46 -10.57
C PHE A 160 -8.33 -8.85 -11.21
N GLY A 161 -8.52 -9.90 -10.41
CA GLY A 161 -8.71 -11.25 -10.94
C GLY A 161 -9.88 -11.35 -11.93
N LEU A 162 -11.00 -10.70 -11.63
CA LEU A 162 -12.14 -10.63 -12.55
C LEU A 162 -11.81 -9.85 -13.84
N ALA A 163 -11.11 -8.71 -13.75
CA ALA A 163 -10.66 -7.96 -14.91
C ALA A 163 -9.74 -8.81 -15.81
N GLU A 164 -8.77 -9.50 -15.22
CA GLU A 164 -7.82 -10.35 -15.94
C GLU A 164 -8.48 -11.55 -16.59
N VAL A 165 -9.41 -12.22 -15.90
CA VAL A 165 -10.20 -13.31 -16.49
C VAL A 165 -11.02 -12.83 -17.68
N MET A 166 -11.66 -11.66 -17.57
CA MET A 166 -12.41 -11.07 -18.69
C MET A 166 -11.50 -10.75 -19.89
N LEU A 167 -10.31 -10.18 -19.65
CA LEU A 167 -9.31 -9.94 -20.69
C LEU A 167 -8.83 -11.24 -21.33
N MET A 168 -8.53 -12.26 -20.54
CA MET A 168 -8.09 -13.56 -21.03
C MET A 168 -9.14 -14.25 -21.90
N VAL A 169 -10.42 -14.19 -21.51
CA VAL A 169 -11.53 -14.67 -22.35
C VAL A 169 -11.58 -13.90 -23.67
N GLY A 170 -11.45 -12.57 -23.62
CA GLY A 170 -11.40 -11.73 -24.82
C GLY A 170 -10.24 -12.09 -25.75
N ILE A 171 -9.02 -12.21 -25.21
CA ILE A 171 -7.82 -12.60 -25.94
C ILE A 171 -7.98 -13.99 -26.56
N ALA A 172 -8.51 -14.96 -25.80
CA ALA A 172 -8.73 -16.32 -26.29
C ALA A 172 -9.68 -16.34 -27.50
N VAL A 173 -10.80 -15.62 -27.42
CA VAL A 173 -11.77 -15.55 -28.53
C VAL A 173 -11.17 -14.81 -29.73
N GLU A 174 -10.56 -13.65 -29.53
CA GLU A 174 -9.99 -12.83 -30.61
C GLU A 174 -8.78 -13.49 -31.29
N SER A 175 -8.08 -14.40 -30.60
CA SER A 175 -6.99 -15.20 -31.19
C SER A 175 -7.45 -16.20 -32.25
N GLY A 176 -8.71 -16.64 -32.20
CA GLY A 176 -9.25 -17.70 -33.07
C GLY A 176 -9.45 -17.30 -34.54
N HIS A 177 -9.46 -16.00 -34.83
CA HIS A 177 -9.65 -15.41 -36.17
C HIS A 177 -8.63 -14.32 -36.46
N VAL A 178 -7.39 -14.52 -36.01
CA VAL A 178 -6.24 -13.68 -36.40
C VAL A 178 -5.89 -13.87 -37.87
N SER A 179 -5.92 -15.13 -38.34
CA SER A 179 -5.76 -15.51 -39.75
C SER A 179 -7.06 -16.13 -40.29
N ASP A 180 -7.23 -16.13 -41.61
CA ASP A 180 -8.37 -16.76 -42.31
C ASP A 180 -9.75 -16.36 -41.75
N TRP A 181 -9.87 -15.12 -41.28
CA TRP A 181 -11.08 -14.60 -40.65
C TRP A 181 -12.26 -14.48 -41.63
N ARG A 182 -11.97 -14.40 -42.94
CA ARG A 182 -12.97 -14.45 -44.03
C ARG A 182 -13.41 -15.86 -44.43
N LYS A 183 -12.74 -16.91 -43.95
CA LYS A 183 -13.09 -18.29 -44.30
C LYS A 183 -14.43 -18.63 -43.64
N PRO A 184 -15.43 -19.15 -44.38
CA PRO A 184 -16.72 -19.51 -43.82
C PRO A 184 -16.56 -20.64 -42.78
N ARG A 185 -17.27 -20.51 -41.66
CA ARG A 185 -17.27 -21.44 -40.53
C ARG A 185 -18.69 -21.83 -40.14
N ALA A 186 -18.87 -23.03 -39.61
CA ALA A 186 -20.15 -23.47 -39.06
C ALA A 186 -20.48 -22.78 -37.72
N VAL A 187 -19.46 -22.38 -36.95
CA VAL A 187 -19.60 -21.72 -35.64
C VAL A 187 -18.59 -20.58 -35.55
N CYS A 188 -19.06 -19.39 -35.16
CA CYS A 188 -18.23 -18.22 -34.90
C CYS A 188 -18.41 -17.79 -33.45
N HIS A 189 -17.33 -17.85 -32.68
CA HIS A 189 -17.29 -17.34 -31.32
C HIS A 189 -17.08 -15.83 -31.34
N ARG A 190 -17.90 -15.09 -30.61
CA ARG A 190 -17.79 -13.63 -30.46
C ARG A 190 -17.77 -13.25 -29.01
N VAL A 191 -16.93 -12.27 -28.68
CA VAL A 191 -16.96 -11.63 -27.37
C VAL A 191 -18.25 -10.81 -27.27
N ARG A 192 -18.97 -10.97 -26.16
CA ARG A 192 -20.18 -10.17 -25.91
C ARG A 192 -19.79 -8.68 -25.78
N PRO A 193 -20.64 -7.76 -26.29
CA PRO A 193 -20.37 -6.34 -26.14
C PRO A 193 -20.26 -5.98 -24.65
N GLY A 194 -19.25 -5.17 -24.33
CA GLY A 194 -18.98 -4.68 -22.99
C GLY A 194 -18.05 -5.54 -22.15
N VAL A 195 -17.58 -6.70 -22.61
CA VAL A 195 -16.64 -7.53 -21.82
C VAL A 195 -15.29 -6.83 -21.66
N PHE A 196 -14.74 -6.23 -22.73
CA PHE A 196 -13.48 -5.49 -22.62
C PHE A 196 -13.69 -4.21 -21.82
N ALA A 197 -14.80 -3.51 -22.03
CA ALA A 197 -15.14 -2.32 -21.24
C ALA A 197 -15.28 -2.64 -19.74
N ALA A 198 -15.97 -3.71 -19.37
CA ALA A 198 -16.13 -4.15 -17.99
C ALA A 198 -14.78 -4.49 -17.35
N ALA A 199 -13.91 -5.20 -18.08
CA ALA A 199 -12.55 -5.50 -17.62
C ALA A 199 -11.75 -4.22 -17.34
N GLY A 200 -11.80 -3.25 -18.27
CA GLY A 200 -11.17 -1.95 -18.10
C GLY A 200 -11.71 -1.18 -16.89
N ILE A 201 -13.03 -1.16 -16.68
CA ILE A 201 -13.66 -0.49 -15.54
C ILE A 201 -13.22 -1.14 -14.23
N LEU A 202 -13.23 -2.47 -14.14
CA LEU A 202 -12.77 -3.20 -12.96
C LEU A 202 -11.29 -2.91 -12.66
N GLY A 203 -10.43 -2.92 -13.67
CA GLY A 203 -9.02 -2.56 -13.52
C GLY A 203 -8.79 -1.08 -13.16
N LEU A 204 -9.63 -0.16 -13.66
CA LEU A 204 -9.53 1.26 -13.29
C LEU A 204 -9.97 1.48 -11.84
N ILE A 205 -11.03 0.80 -11.37
CA ILE A 205 -11.49 0.86 -9.98
C ILE A 205 -10.37 0.44 -9.03
N THR A 206 -9.63 -0.64 -9.32
CA THR A 206 -8.53 -1.07 -8.45
C THR A 206 -7.46 0.01 -8.30
N VAL A 207 -7.03 0.62 -9.41
CA VAL A 207 -6.02 1.69 -9.41
C VAL A 207 -6.52 2.94 -8.67
N VAL A 208 -7.79 3.31 -8.85
CA VAL A 208 -8.40 4.46 -8.14
C VAL A 208 -8.45 4.18 -6.63
N VAL A 209 -8.85 2.98 -6.21
CA VAL A 209 -8.84 2.58 -4.80
C VAL A 209 -7.42 2.67 -4.24
N GLY A 210 -6.42 2.14 -4.93
CA GLY A 210 -5.02 2.23 -4.54
C GLY A 210 -4.53 3.68 -4.39
N PHE A 211 -4.88 4.55 -5.34
CA PHE A 211 -4.55 5.97 -5.30
C PHE A 211 -5.21 6.69 -4.12
N VAL A 212 -6.49 6.41 -3.84
CA VAL A 212 -7.19 7.00 -2.68
C VAL A 212 -6.54 6.57 -1.37
N VAL A 213 -6.16 5.30 -1.24
CA VAL A 213 -5.42 4.81 -0.07
C VAL A 213 -4.07 5.53 0.06
N TYR A 214 -3.34 5.71 -1.04
CA TYR A 214 -2.08 6.46 -1.05
C TYR A 214 -2.25 7.92 -0.58
N VAL A 215 -3.21 8.65 -1.15
CA VAL A 215 -3.48 10.05 -0.77
C VAL A 215 -3.88 10.13 0.71
N THR A 216 -4.70 9.19 1.18
CA THR A 216 -5.09 9.11 2.58
C THR A 216 -3.87 8.90 3.49
N ALA A 217 -2.97 7.98 3.12
CA ALA A 217 -1.72 7.75 3.84
C ALA A 217 -0.78 8.98 3.81
N LEU A 218 -0.74 9.73 2.72
CA LEU A 218 0.00 10.99 2.66
C LEU A 218 -0.60 12.06 3.57
N GLN A 219 -1.93 12.17 3.62
CA GLN A 219 -2.62 13.14 4.46
C GLN A 219 -2.39 12.86 5.94
N THR A 220 -2.47 11.59 6.37
CA THR A 220 -2.17 11.20 7.76
C THR A 220 -0.72 11.53 8.13
N ASN A 221 0.23 11.28 7.23
CA ASN A 221 1.64 11.65 7.43
C ASN A 221 1.85 13.18 7.52
N LYS A 222 1.16 13.97 6.69
CA LYS A 222 1.23 15.45 6.74
C LYS A 222 0.66 16.00 8.04
N LEU A 223 -0.47 15.46 8.51
CA LEU A 223 -1.08 15.86 9.79
C LEU A 223 -0.15 15.54 10.98
N ARG A 224 0.55 14.40 10.93
CA ARG A 224 1.56 14.01 11.92
C ARG A 224 2.78 14.95 11.90
N ALA A 225 3.19 15.42 10.73
CA ALA A 225 4.30 16.39 10.63
C ALA A 225 3.92 17.78 11.18
N GLN A 226 2.64 18.15 11.13
CA GLN A 226 2.12 19.41 11.69
C GLN A 226 1.89 19.35 13.21
N HIS A 227 1.59 18.16 13.75
CA HIS A 227 1.61 17.88 15.18
C HIS A 227 2.83 17.01 15.50
N PRO A 228 4.06 17.58 15.59
CA PRO A 228 5.10 16.86 16.31
C PRO A 228 4.54 16.64 17.71
N VAL A 229 4.35 15.39 18.10
CA VAL A 229 4.26 14.98 19.50
C VAL A 229 5.66 15.21 20.08
N GLY A 230 6.00 16.48 20.20
CA GLY A 230 7.25 17.05 20.67
C GLY A 230 6.87 17.86 21.90
N GLY A 231 6.94 17.20 23.04
CA GLY A 231 6.58 17.82 24.30
C GLY A 231 6.22 16.89 25.45
N TYR A 232 6.79 15.69 25.56
CA TYR A 232 7.21 15.29 26.91
C TYR A 232 8.39 16.20 27.27
N TYR A 233 8.06 17.44 27.62
CA TYR A 233 8.91 18.19 28.52
C TYR A 233 8.95 17.37 29.80
N VAL A 234 10.14 16.85 30.09
CA VAL A 234 10.63 16.67 31.46
C VAL A 234 10.55 18.07 32.09
N GLY A 235 9.34 18.45 32.50
CA GLY A 235 8.96 19.74 33.02
C GLY A 235 8.47 19.54 34.44
N HIS A 236 9.42 19.57 35.36
CA HIS A 236 9.28 20.10 36.72
C HIS A 236 8.04 19.66 37.52
N GLY A 237 8.27 18.76 38.48
CA GLY A 237 7.45 18.71 39.69
C GLY A 237 6.38 17.63 39.70
N ALA A 238 6.80 16.36 39.70
CA ALA A 238 6.06 15.40 40.51
C ALA A 238 6.31 15.80 41.99
N PRO A 239 5.27 16.16 42.77
CA PRO A 239 5.45 16.41 44.19
C PRO A 239 5.86 15.08 44.82
N HIS A 240 7.14 14.95 45.20
CA HIS A 240 7.51 13.94 46.18
C HIS A 240 6.76 14.30 47.48
N PRO A 241 5.85 13.44 47.98
CA PRO A 241 5.27 13.64 49.29
C PRO A 241 6.38 13.37 50.30
N GLY A 242 6.97 14.43 50.88
CA GLY A 242 7.82 14.27 52.06
C GLY A 242 9.17 14.99 52.10
N MET A 243 9.46 15.96 51.22
CA MET A 243 10.70 16.76 51.37
C MET A 243 10.39 18.21 51.80
N PRO A 244 10.90 18.68 52.96
CA PRO A 244 10.66 20.05 53.42
C PRO A 244 11.35 21.08 52.51
N PRO A 245 10.74 22.25 52.28
CA PRO A 245 11.28 23.27 51.40
C PRO A 245 12.59 23.86 51.95
N PRO A 246 13.63 24.06 51.12
CA PRO A 246 14.84 24.75 51.54
C PRO A 246 14.56 26.24 51.83
N PRO A 247 15.25 26.85 52.81
CA PRO A 247 15.02 28.24 53.19
C PRO A 247 15.44 29.21 52.08
N MET A 248 14.55 30.17 51.80
CA MET A 248 14.77 31.27 50.86
C MET A 248 15.91 32.20 51.33
N PRO A 249 16.84 32.64 50.45
CA PRO A 249 17.92 33.55 50.85
C PRO A 249 17.42 35.00 50.89
N TYR A 250 17.52 35.63 52.07
CA TYR A 250 17.34 37.07 52.27
C TYR A 250 18.60 37.83 51.81
N GLY A 251 18.38 38.92 51.07
CA GLY A 251 19.39 39.83 50.54
C GLY A 251 20.12 40.68 51.61
N PRO A 252 21.11 41.49 51.18
CA PRO A 252 22.39 41.63 51.86
C PRO A 252 22.51 42.89 52.74
N HIS A 253 23.17 42.76 53.88
CA HIS A 253 23.76 43.88 54.63
C HIS A 253 25.28 43.66 54.85
N PRO A 254 26.13 44.67 54.59
CA PRO A 254 27.59 44.57 54.68
C PRO A 254 28.13 45.12 56.02
N HIS A 255 29.18 44.49 56.58
CA HIS A 255 30.41 45.10 57.13
C HIS A 255 31.21 44.14 58.06
N PRO A 256 32.53 44.38 58.28
CA PRO A 256 33.56 43.33 58.10
C PRO A 256 34.45 43.10 59.34
N HIS A 257 35.40 42.16 59.17
CA HIS A 257 36.65 41.92 59.92
C HIS A 257 36.59 40.99 61.15
N GLN A 258 37.15 39.78 61.01
CA GLN A 258 38.48 39.45 61.57
C GLN A 258 38.97 38.04 61.13
N PRO A 259 40.29 37.81 60.89
CA PRO A 259 40.86 36.57 60.33
C PRO A 259 41.65 35.75 61.41
N PRO A 260 42.44 34.69 61.10
CA PRO A 260 42.23 33.31 61.56
C PRO A 260 43.38 32.78 62.47
N PRO A 261 43.40 31.48 62.84
CA PRO A 261 44.66 30.73 62.69
C PRO A 261 44.51 29.26 62.20
N PRO A 262 45.64 28.62 61.80
CA PRO A 262 45.68 27.38 61.01
C PRO A 262 45.99 26.12 61.84
N ALA A 263 45.79 24.94 61.25
CA ALA A 263 46.73 23.79 61.19
C ALA A 263 46.07 22.40 61.19
N ALA A 264 46.76 21.49 60.49
CA ALA A 264 46.71 20.02 60.50
C ALA A 264 45.50 19.36 59.79
N ALA A 265 45.61 18.91 58.54
CA ALA A 265 46.35 17.74 58.01
C ALA A 265 45.83 16.39 58.53
N ALA A 266 45.13 15.63 57.67
CA ALA A 266 45.31 14.18 57.49
C ALA A 266 44.33 13.58 56.44
N THR A 267 44.93 12.96 55.41
CA THR A 267 44.54 11.71 54.72
C THR A 267 43.20 11.56 53.99
N ALA A 268 43.28 11.46 52.66
CA ALA A 268 42.36 10.71 51.80
C ALA A 268 42.44 9.19 52.10
N PRO A 269 41.39 8.39 51.81
CA PRO A 269 41.39 7.67 50.53
C PRO A 269 40.01 7.28 49.94
N SER A 270 40.08 6.81 48.68
CA SER A 270 39.21 5.83 48.00
C SER A 270 37.88 6.27 47.38
N ALA A 271 37.88 6.32 46.04
CA ALA A 271 36.71 6.31 45.16
C ALA A 271 36.04 4.93 45.13
N PRO A 272 34.70 4.84 45.03
CA PRO A 272 34.02 3.58 44.78
C PRO A 272 33.94 3.27 43.27
N GLU A 273 34.28 2.03 42.97
CA GLU A 273 34.24 1.32 41.70
C GLU A 273 32.79 1.18 41.16
N ILE A 274 32.56 1.54 39.90
CA ILE A 274 31.27 1.34 39.22
C ILE A 274 31.34 -0.01 38.47
N THR A 275 30.70 -1.03 39.03
CA THR A 275 30.50 -2.34 38.41
C THR A 275 29.31 -2.31 37.45
N PRO A 276 29.43 -2.79 36.19
CA PRO A 276 28.30 -2.88 35.27
C PRO A 276 27.38 -4.06 35.62
N ALA A 277 26.09 -3.77 35.81
CA ALA A 277 25.07 -4.79 36.00
C ALA A 277 24.75 -5.51 34.67
N ALA A 278 24.80 -6.84 34.68
CA ALA A 278 24.43 -7.70 33.57
C ALA A 278 22.90 -7.74 33.39
N CYS A 279 22.42 -7.43 32.18
CA CYS A 279 21.04 -7.68 31.79
C CYS A 279 20.78 -9.19 31.70
N GLN A 280 20.06 -9.73 32.69
CA GLN A 280 19.38 -11.01 32.60
C GLN A 280 18.21 -10.89 31.62
N VAL A 281 18.35 -11.49 30.43
CA VAL A 281 17.22 -11.73 29.52
C VAL A 281 16.54 -13.01 29.96
N GLN A 282 15.31 -12.86 30.46
CA GLN A 282 14.45 -13.95 30.89
C GLN A 282 13.76 -14.58 29.65
N PRO A 283 13.91 -15.89 29.39
CA PRO A 283 13.23 -16.56 28.29
C PRO A 283 11.77 -16.85 28.68
N SER A 284 10.82 -16.14 28.06
CA SER A 284 9.40 -16.44 28.23
C SER A 284 9.01 -17.66 27.42
N ARG A 285 8.50 -18.68 28.14
CA ARG A 285 7.94 -19.93 27.63
C ARG A 285 6.64 -19.66 26.86
N ALA A 286 6.58 -20.04 25.59
CA ALA A 286 5.34 -20.29 24.89
C ALA A 286 5.48 -21.60 24.08
N ALA A 287 5.26 -22.71 24.78
CA ALA A 287 5.09 -24.04 24.21
C ALA A 287 3.65 -24.51 24.47
N CYS A 288 3.11 -25.28 23.53
CA CYS A 288 1.89 -26.09 23.62
C CYS A 288 0.54 -25.39 23.49
N VAL A 289 0.01 -25.31 22.26
CA VAL A 289 -1.40 -25.67 21.98
C VAL A 289 -1.47 -26.30 20.59
N THR A 290 -1.36 -27.63 20.54
CA THR A 290 -1.90 -28.45 19.44
C THR A 290 -2.70 -29.58 20.09
N LYS A 291 -3.81 -29.96 19.43
CA LYS A 291 -4.64 -31.16 19.65
C LYS A 291 -5.82 -31.04 20.64
N GLN A 292 -7.01 -30.78 20.08
CA GLN A 292 -8.24 -31.61 20.21
C GLN A 292 -9.48 -30.80 19.84
N CYS A 293 -10.12 -31.16 18.73
CA CYS A 293 -11.57 -31.09 18.52
C CYS A 293 -11.90 -32.09 17.42
N ALA A 294 -12.08 -33.34 17.83
CA ALA A 294 -12.86 -34.34 17.14
C ALA A 294 -14.04 -34.66 18.07
N ASP A 295 -15.20 -34.93 17.46
CA ASP A 295 -16.43 -35.50 18.01
C ASP A 295 -17.46 -34.52 18.63
N ALA A 296 -18.42 -34.10 17.79
CA ALA A 296 -19.85 -34.03 18.13
C ALA A 296 -20.70 -33.83 16.85
N VAL A 297 -21.65 -34.76 16.63
CA VAL A 297 -22.68 -34.92 15.58
C VAL A 297 -22.28 -35.69 14.33
#